data_AF-A0A0S3U9A0-F1
#
_entry.id   AF-A0A0S3U9A0-F1
#
_cell.length_a   1.000
_cell.length_b   1.000
_cell.length_c   1.000
_cell.angle_alpha   90.00
_cell.angle_beta   90.00
_cell.angle_gamma   90.00
#
_symmetry.space_group_name_H-M   'P 1'
#
loop_
_entity.id
_entity.type
_entity.pdbx_description
1 polymer ?
#
loop_
_entity_poly.entity_id
_entity_poly.type
_entity_poly.pdbx_seq_one_letter_code
_entity_poly.pdbx_strand_id
1 'polypeptide(L)'
;MLNCPRCGQSILSTAIACPRCRTPLKAHGHPGIVLHRSTGEEPLCKSCIYDADDTCNYPQRPDARECTMYHNVTIPIVSTPQRYETSPGVWMRRNAGWIALVMLIVLSFGLALSRR
;
A
#
# COMPACT_ATOMS: atom_id res chain seq x y z
N MET A 1 -12.16 -5.38 1.72
CA MET A 1 -12.17 -6.85 1.95
C MET A 1 -11.98 -7.53 0.60
N LEU A 2 -11.21 -8.60 0.52
CA LEU A 2 -10.97 -9.34 -0.73
C LEU A 2 -11.48 -10.78 -0.57
N ASN A 3 -11.74 -11.49 -1.67
CA ASN A 3 -12.07 -12.91 -1.63
C ASN A 3 -10.84 -13.73 -2.05
N CYS A 4 -10.62 -14.87 -1.40
CA CYS A 4 -9.53 -15.77 -1.74
C CYS A 4 -9.77 -16.35 -3.14
N PRO A 5 -8.81 -16.23 -4.08
CA PRO A 5 -9.00 -16.71 -5.45
C PRO A 5 -9.12 -18.23 -5.56
N ARG A 6 -8.71 -18.98 -4.52
CA ARG A 6 -8.75 -20.46 -4.53
C ARG A 6 -10.00 -21.03 -3.88
N CYS A 7 -10.43 -20.51 -2.73
CA CYS A 7 -11.55 -21.08 -1.96
C CYS A 7 -12.73 -20.12 -1.76
N GLY A 8 -12.68 -18.91 -2.32
CA GLY A 8 -13.75 -17.91 -2.25
C GLY A 8 -13.93 -17.24 -0.88
N GLN A 9 -13.18 -17.61 0.16
CA GLN A 9 -13.33 -17.05 1.50
C GLN A 9 -12.94 -15.57 1.57
N SER A 10 -13.72 -14.77 2.31
CA SER A 10 -13.39 -13.39 2.63
C SER A 10 -12.11 -13.28 3.46
N ILE A 11 -11.21 -12.41 3.03
CA ILE A 11 -9.86 -12.21 3.57
C ILE A 11 -9.56 -10.73 3.76
N LEU A 12 -8.75 -10.45 4.78
CA LEU A 12 -8.16 -9.14 5.02
C LEU A 12 -7.14 -8.84 3.92
N SER A 13 -7.10 -7.60 3.43
CA SER A 13 -6.10 -7.15 2.44
C SER A 13 -4.66 -7.21 2.99
N THR A 14 -4.49 -7.30 4.31
CA THR A 14 -3.20 -7.46 4.98
C THR A 14 -2.72 -8.92 5.03
N ALA A 15 -3.59 -9.92 4.81
CA ALA A 15 -3.26 -11.34 4.98
C ALA A 15 -2.17 -11.82 4.00
N ILE A 16 -1.16 -12.53 4.52
CA ILE A 16 -0.05 -13.11 3.76
C ILE A 16 -0.49 -14.43 3.08
N ALA A 17 -1.29 -15.23 3.77
CA ALA A 17 -1.87 -16.48 3.28
C ALA A 17 -3.35 -16.58 3.67
N CYS A 18 -4.12 -17.35 2.90
CA CYS A 18 -5.51 -17.60 3.22
C CYS A 18 -5.63 -18.43 4.52
N PRO A 19 -6.44 -18.01 5.51
CA PRO A 19 -6.57 -18.74 6.77
C PRO A 19 -7.22 -20.12 6.61
N ARG A 20 -7.98 -20.36 5.53
CA ARG A 20 -8.67 -21.63 5.29
C ARG A 20 -7.87 -22.61 4.47
N CYS A 21 -7.40 -22.19 3.30
CA CYS A 21 -6.72 -23.08 2.34
C CYS A 21 -5.19 -22.90 2.32
N ARG A 22 -4.65 -22.03 3.17
CA ARG A 22 -3.21 -21.69 3.28
C ARG A 22 -2.53 -21.27 1.98
N THR A 23 -3.31 -20.87 0.98
CA THR A 23 -2.78 -20.39 -0.30
C THR A 23 -2.08 -19.05 -0.09
N PRO A 24 -0.83 -18.86 -0.57
CA PRO A 24 -0.12 -17.59 -0.45
C PRO A 24 -0.83 -16.52 -1.28
N LEU A 25 -1.02 -15.34 -0.69
CA LEU A 25 -1.74 -14.21 -1.27
C LEU A 25 -0.82 -13.02 -1.58
N LYS A 26 0.36 -13.00 -0.95
CA LYS A 26 1.39 -11.97 -1.14
C LYS A 26 2.71 -12.62 -1.49
N ALA A 27 3.45 -11.97 -2.38
CA ALA A 27 4.75 -12.45 -2.78
C ALA A 27 5.74 -12.36 -1.60
N HIS A 28 6.50 -13.43 -1.40
CA HIS A 28 7.62 -13.48 -0.44
C HIS A 28 7.30 -13.08 1.02
N GLY A 29 6.03 -13.17 1.43
CA GLY A 29 5.63 -12.89 2.82
C GLY A 29 5.61 -11.41 3.21
N HIS A 30 5.80 -10.47 2.27
CA HIS A 30 5.86 -9.05 2.59
C HIS A 30 4.47 -8.39 2.57
N PRO A 31 4.06 -7.68 3.64
CA PRO A 31 2.85 -6.89 3.61
C PRO A 31 3.04 -5.70 2.66
N GLY A 32 2.32 -5.70 1.53
CA GLY A 32 2.25 -4.55 0.61
C GLY A 32 2.45 -4.89 -0.87
N ILE A 33 2.99 -6.06 -1.17
CA ILE A 33 3.22 -6.49 -2.57
C ILE A 33 2.11 -7.47 -2.96
N VAL A 34 1.31 -7.09 -3.95
CA VAL A 34 0.27 -7.95 -4.51
C VAL A 34 0.92 -9.01 -5.40
N LEU A 35 0.45 -10.25 -5.28
CA LEU A 35 0.83 -11.35 -6.16
C LEU A 35 -0.31 -11.58 -7.15
N HIS A 36 -0.12 -11.18 -8.42
CA HIS A 36 -1.08 -11.48 -9.49
C HIS A 36 -0.88 -12.91 -9.97
N ARG A 37 -1.98 -13.56 -10.35
CA ARG A 37 -2.01 -14.92 -10.90
C ARG A 37 -2.82 -14.97 -12.18
N SER A 38 -2.36 -15.72 -13.17
CA SER A 38 -3.13 -16.00 -14.38
C SER A 38 -4.43 -16.74 -14.05
N THR A 39 -5.52 -16.33 -14.68
CA THR A 39 -6.80 -17.05 -14.64
C THR A 39 -6.89 -17.94 -15.87
N GLY A 40 -6.50 -19.22 -15.76
CA GLY A 40 -6.56 -20.19 -16.86
C GLY A 40 -5.19 -20.62 -17.38
N GLU A 41 -5.11 -20.94 -18.67
CA GLU A 41 -3.92 -21.48 -19.35
C GLU A 41 -2.97 -20.42 -19.92
N GLU A 42 -3.38 -19.15 -19.96
CA GLU A 42 -2.55 -18.10 -20.55
C GLU A 42 -1.60 -17.47 -19.52
N PRO A 43 -0.32 -17.19 -19.88
CA PRO A 43 0.59 -16.47 -19.01
C PRO A 43 0.20 -14.99 -18.89
N LEU A 44 0.52 -14.39 -17.75
CA LEU A 44 0.21 -12.98 -17.46
C LEU A 44 0.91 -12.03 -18.44
N CYS A 45 2.07 -12.41 -18.97
CA CYS A 45 2.84 -11.57 -19.89
C CYS A 45 2.05 -11.22 -21.16
N LYS A 46 1.19 -12.12 -21.66
CA LYS A 46 0.38 -11.88 -22.88
C LYS A 46 -0.50 -10.63 -22.82
N SER A 47 -0.96 -10.27 -21.63
CA SER A 47 -1.82 -9.11 -21.41
C SER A 47 -1.14 -8.02 -20.58
N CYS A 48 0.19 -8.06 -20.43
CA CYS A 48 0.93 -7.14 -19.57
C CYS A 48 1.45 -5.92 -20.36
N ILE A 49 1.21 -4.72 -19.84
CA ILE A 49 1.67 -3.47 -20.48
C ILE A 49 3.19 -3.39 -20.59
N TYR A 50 3.92 -3.81 -19.56
CA TYR A 50 5.38 -3.82 -19.60
C TYR A 50 5.95 -4.86 -20.57
N ASP A 51 5.13 -5.78 -21.10
CA ASP A 51 5.50 -6.76 -22.14
C ASP A 51 5.32 -6.16 -23.50
N ALA A 52 4.15 -5.55 -23.71
CA ALA A 52 3.85 -4.79 -24.91
C ALA A 52 4.89 -3.68 -25.17
N ASP A 53 5.37 -3.01 -24.11
CA ASP A 53 6.35 -1.93 -24.23
C ASP A 53 7.81 -2.39 -24.11
N ASP A 54 8.07 -3.70 -24.00
CA ASP A 54 9.42 -4.29 -23.85
C ASP A 54 10.27 -3.72 -22.69
N THR A 55 9.62 -3.27 -21.60
CA THR A 55 10.29 -2.60 -20.46
C THR A 55 10.47 -3.48 -19.23
N CYS A 56 9.80 -4.63 -19.15
CA CYS A 56 9.87 -5.49 -17.97
C CYS A 56 11.03 -6.51 -18.02
N ASN A 57 11.72 -6.58 -16.89
CA ASN A 57 12.90 -7.42 -16.69
C ASN A 57 12.58 -8.62 -15.79
N TYR A 58 11.31 -9.07 -15.78
CA TYR A 58 10.90 -10.18 -14.93
C TYR A 58 11.47 -11.50 -15.46
N PRO A 59 12.21 -12.28 -14.64
CA PRO A 59 12.95 -13.45 -15.14
C PRO A 59 12.10 -14.57 -15.74
N GLN A 60 10.83 -14.70 -15.35
CA GLN A 60 9.94 -15.76 -15.85
C GLN A 60 9.20 -15.38 -17.14
N ARG A 61 9.61 -14.32 -17.84
CA ARG A 61 9.09 -14.00 -19.16
C ARG A 61 9.45 -15.07 -20.19
N PRO A 62 8.56 -15.36 -21.17
CA PRO A 62 7.20 -14.83 -21.35
C PRO A 62 6.11 -15.67 -20.63
N ASP A 63 6.49 -16.69 -19.87
CA ASP A 63 5.58 -17.73 -19.37
C ASP A 63 5.09 -17.51 -17.92
N ALA A 64 5.25 -16.30 -17.38
CA ALA A 64 4.96 -16.01 -15.99
C ALA A 64 3.47 -16.24 -15.65
N ARG A 65 3.18 -17.24 -14.82
CA ARG A 65 1.84 -17.52 -14.27
C ARG A 65 1.55 -16.75 -12.99
N GLU A 66 2.60 -16.34 -12.28
CA GLU A 66 2.52 -15.45 -11.12
C GLU A 66 3.47 -14.27 -11.32
N CYS A 67 3.03 -13.05 -11.00
CA CYS A 67 3.86 -11.87 -11.16
C CYS A 67 3.45 -10.75 -10.19
N THR A 68 4.41 -10.06 -9.59
CA THR A 68 4.17 -8.90 -8.72
C THR A 68 4.11 -7.58 -9.48
N MET A 69 4.63 -7.55 -10.71
CA MET A 69 4.73 -6.36 -11.57
C MET A 69 3.65 -6.34 -12.65
N TYR A 70 2.72 -7.30 -12.65
CA TYR A 70 1.71 -7.42 -13.70
C TYR A 70 0.76 -6.21 -13.70
N HIS A 71 0.62 -5.58 -14.87
CA HIS A 71 -0.38 -4.57 -15.14
C HIS A 71 -1.06 -4.87 -16.47
N ASN A 72 -2.39 -5.00 -16.47
CA ASN A 72 -3.14 -5.34 -17.68
C ASN A 72 -3.18 -4.14 -18.65
N VAL A 73 -2.91 -4.37 -19.93
CA VAL A 73 -2.99 -3.37 -21.01
C VAL A 73 -4.33 -2.63 -21.10
N THR A 74 -5.42 -3.29 -20.72
CA THR A 74 -6.79 -2.75 -20.79
C THR A 74 -7.12 -1.85 -19.59
N ILE A 75 -6.33 -1.90 -18.52
CA ILE A 75 -6.59 -1.13 -17.30
C ILE A 75 -5.66 0.09 -17.31
N PRO A 76 -6.21 1.32 -17.40
CA PRO A 76 -5.39 2.52 -17.31
C PRO A 76 -4.69 2.57 -15.95
N ILE A 77 -3.41 2.95 -15.94
CA ILE A 77 -2.63 3.15 -14.71
C ILE A 77 -3.17 4.39 -14.01
N VAL A 78 -4.23 4.22 -13.23
CA VAL A 78 -4.73 5.28 -12.36
C VAL A 78 -3.82 5.29 -11.13
N SER A 79 -2.87 6.23 -11.10
CA SER A 79 -2.19 6.59 -9.86
C SER A 79 -3.26 7.06 -8.89
N THR A 80 -3.69 6.20 -7.98
CA THR A 80 -4.57 6.64 -6.90
C THR A 80 -3.71 7.55 -6.04
N PRO A 81 -3.97 8.87 -6.00
CA PRO A 81 -3.19 9.71 -5.11
C PRO A 81 -3.40 9.15 -3.72
N GLN A 82 -2.31 8.78 -3.04
CA GLN A 82 -2.40 8.44 -1.62
C GLN A 82 -3.00 9.67 -0.94
N ARG A 83 -4.29 9.59 -0.60
CA ARG A 83 -4.98 10.65 0.13
C ARG A 83 -4.28 10.71 1.47
N TYR A 84 -3.35 11.65 1.59
CA TYR A 84 -2.67 11.94 2.84
C TYR A 84 -3.75 12.52 3.73
N GLU A 85 -4.37 11.67 4.52
CA GLU A 85 -5.29 12.07 5.58
C GLU A 85 -4.44 12.89 6.56
N THR A 86 -4.37 14.21 6.35
CA THR A 86 -3.84 15.17 7.31
C THR A 86 -4.78 15.18 8.50
N SER A 87 -4.70 14.14 9.32
CA SER A 87 -5.39 14.10 10.59
C SER A 87 -4.72 15.13 11.51
N PRO A 88 -5.45 16.15 11.98
CA PRO A 88 -4.88 17.18 12.85
C PRO A 88 -4.27 16.57 14.14
N GLY A 89 -4.76 15.40 14.58
CA GLY A 89 -4.19 14.67 15.72
C GLY A 89 -2.78 14.11 15.48
N VAL A 90 -2.48 13.65 14.26
CA VAL A 90 -1.14 13.13 13.90
C VAL A 90 -0.13 14.27 13.84
N TRP A 91 -0.54 15.41 13.30
CA TRP A 91 0.29 16.62 13.26
C TRP A 91 0.55 17.16 14.68
N MET A 92 -0.47 17.19 15.53
CA MET A 92 -0.35 17.65 16.93
C MET A 92 0.63 16.77 17.72
N ARG A 93 0.50 15.44 17.60
CA ARG A 93 1.38 14.49 18.31
C ARG A 93 2.83 14.61 17.86
N ARG A 94 3.08 14.86 16.57
CA ARG A 94 4.43 15.05 16.03
C ARG A 94 5.09 16.36 16.48
N ASN A 95 4.30 17.41 16.74
CA ASN A 95 4.80 18.73 17.12
C ASN A 95 4.60 19.05 18.62
N ALA A 96 4.27 18.06 19.45
CA ALA A 96 3.90 18.25 20.86
C ALA A 96 4.96 19.00 21.69
N GLY A 97 6.26 18.72 21.46
CA GLY A 97 7.35 19.41 22.15
C GLY A 97 7.40 20.91 21.83
N TRP A 98 7.23 21.27 20.55
CA TRP A 98 7.17 22.68 20.12
C TRP A 98 5.96 23.40 20.69
N ILE A 99 4.80 22.73 20.73
CA ILE A 99 3.58 23.29 21.32
C ILE A 99 3.76 23.57 22.80
N ALA A 100 4.36 22.63 23.54
CA ALA A 100 4.67 22.81 24.96
C ALA A 100 5.60 24.01 25.19
N LEU A 101 6.63 24.16 24.35
CA LEU A 101 7.58 25.27 24.42
C LEU A 101 6.89 26.63 24.18
N VAL A 102 6.06 26.73 23.13
CA VAL A 102 5.30 27.96 22.85
C VAL A 102 4.34 28.30 24.00
N MET A 103 3.64 27.29 24.54
CA MET A 103 2.77 27.47 25.71
C MET A 103 3.53 28.04 26.92
N LEU A 104 4.72 27.50 27.18
CA LEU A 104 5.56 27.94 28.30
C LEU A 104 6.01 29.40 28.10
N ILE A 105 6.45 29.76 26.89
CA ILE A 105 6.81 31.15 26.54
C ILE A 105 5.63 32.09 26.77
N VAL A 106 4.44 31.76 26.24
CA VAL A 106 3.24 32.59 26.38
C VAL A 106 2.86 32.78 27.85
N LEU A 107 2.92 31.71 28.66
CA LEU A 107 2.67 31.79 30.11
C LEU A 107 3.69 32.68 30.81
N SER A 108 4.98 32.54 30.49
CA SER A 108 6.04 33.38 31.06
C SER A 108 5.84 34.86 30.73
N PHE A 109 5.53 35.19 29.47
CA PHE A 109 5.25 36.55 29.06
C PHE A 109 3.98 37.11 29.71
N GLY A 110 2.91 36.31 29.77
CA GLY A 110 1.66 36.71 30.42
C GLY A 110 1.85 37.06 31.89
N LEU A 111 2.58 36.23 32.64
CA LEU A 111 2.92 36.48 34.05
C LEU A 111 3.82 37.70 34.24
N ALA A 112 4.77 37.92 33.33
CA ALA A 112 5.64 39.09 33.38
C ALA A 112 4.87 40.39 33.13
N LEU A 113 3.91 40.37 32.21
CA LEU A 113 3.06 41.51 31.89
C LEU A 113 2.01 41.77 32.97
N SER A 114 1.50 40.73 33.66
CA SER A 114 0.52 40.91 34.74
C SER A 114 1.12 41.37 36.07
N ARG A 115 2.45 41.25 36.23
CA ARG A 115 3.19 41.72 37.41
C ARG A 115 3.74 43.14 37.26
N ARG A 116 3.52 43.77 36.11
CA ARG A 116 3.88 45.16 35.80
C ARG A 116 2.67 46.06 35.98
#